data_AF-A0A958AYR0-F1
#
_entry.id   AF-A0A958AYR0-F1
#
_cell.length_a   1.000
_cell.length_b   1.000
_cell.length_c   1.000
_cell.angle_alpha   90.00
_cell.angle_beta   90.00
_cell.angle_gamma   90.00
#
_symmetry.space_group_name_H-M   'P 1'
#
loop_
_entity.id
_entity.type
_entity.pdbx_description
1 polymer ?
#
loop_
_entity_poly.entity_id
_entity_poly.type
_entity_poly.pdbx_seq_one_letter_code
_entity_poly.pdbx_strand_id
1 'polypeptide(L)'
;MSAIPLNSVQTQEIALRTAYAEGDPERCAVHHLNLANQMEHAGSTLETLLAHRLAGGVILFQADSPLLTDALVNLAMSYVRAAPRQPPLPREFDDLCALVEAVDGVRFRELVTGLHVDGAADGAEAMHAVAGIARSMAG
;
A
#
# COMPACT_ATOMS: atom_id res chain seq x y z
N MET A 1 0.54 -32.34 16.56
CA MET A 1 0.46 -30.87 16.66
C MET A 1 -0.39 -30.40 15.49
N SER A 2 -1.62 -29.92 15.74
CA SER A 2 -2.42 -29.29 14.68
C SER A 2 -1.91 -27.87 14.48
N ALA A 3 -1.54 -27.52 13.25
CA ALA A 3 -1.30 -26.13 12.89
C ALA A 3 -2.62 -25.37 13.03
N ILE A 4 -2.61 -24.26 13.77
CA ILE A 4 -3.74 -23.32 13.78
C ILE A 4 -3.83 -22.75 12.36
N PRO A 5 -5.00 -22.84 11.70
CA PRO A 5 -5.16 -22.28 10.36
C PRO A 5 -4.95 -20.76 10.43
N LEU A 6 -4.16 -20.26 9.48
CA LEU A 6 -3.91 -18.83 9.34
C LEU A 6 -5.22 -18.11 9.01
N ASN A 7 -5.41 -16.93 9.58
CA ASN A 7 -6.51 -16.06 9.15
C ASN A 7 -6.14 -15.37 7.81
N SER A 8 -7.11 -14.67 7.21
CA SER A 8 -6.91 -14.06 5.89
C SER A 8 -5.86 -12.94 5.89
N VAL A 9 -5.72 -12.19 6.99
CA VAL A 9 -4.68 -11.17 7.17
C VAL A 9 -3.30 -11.81 7.19
N GLN A 10 -3.09 -12.82 8.05
CA GLN A 10 -1.82 -13.56 8.15
C GLN A 10 -1.44 -14.24 6.82
N THR A 11 -2.42 -14.74 6.08
CA THR A 11 -2.20 -15.32 4.75
C THR A 11 -1.67 -14.26 3.79
N GLN A 12 -2.23 -13.05 3.81
CA GLN A 12 -1.75 -11.95 2.96
C GLN A 12 -0.39 -11.39 3.41
N GLU A 13 -0.09 -11.35 4.71
CA GLU A 13 1.25 -10.97 5.21
C GLU A 13 2.33 -11.95 4.71
N ILE A 14 2.05 -13.25 4.73
CA ILE A 14 2.97 -14.27 4.20
C ILE A 14 3.15 -14.12 2.70
N ALA A 15 2.06 -13.90 1.95
CA ALA A 15 2.11 -13.70 0.52
C ALA A 15 2.91 -12.42 0.15
N LEU A 16 2.70 -11.34 0.90
CA LEU A 16 3.43 -10.09 0.75
C LEU A 16 4.92 -10.28 0.98
N ARG A 17 5.32 -10.92 2.09
CA ARG A 17 6.73 -11.27 2.36
C ARG A 17 7.35 -12.10 1.24
N THR A 18 6.59 -13.04 0.69
CA THR A 18 7.06 -13.89 -0.41
C THR A 18 7.30 -13.06 -1.67
N ALA A 19 6.39 -12.15 -2.00
CA ALA A 19 6.56 -11.24 -3.14
C ALA A 19 7.80 -10.34 -3.00
N TYR A 20 8.07 -9.81 -1.79
CA TYR A 20 9.30 -9.05 -1.53
C TYR A 20 10.56 -9.89 -1.67
N ALA A 21 10.54 -11.15 -1.24
CA ALA A 21 11.67 -12.05 -1.39
C ALA A 21 11.96 -12.39 -2.87
N GLU A 22 10.92 -12.41 -3.71
CA GLU A 22 11.03 -12.63 -5.16
C GLU A 22 11.43 -11.35 -5.92
N GLY A 23 11.30 -10.18 -5.31
CA GLY A 23 11.64 -8.88 -5.92
C GLY A 23 10.69 -8.45 -7.04
N ASP A 24 9.45 -8.96 -7.04
CA ASP A 24 8.42 -8.62 -8.05
C ASP A 24 7.58 -7.41 -7.57
N PRO A 25 7.74 -6.22 -8.18
CA PRO A 25 7.06 -5.02 -7.72
C PRO A 25 5.55 -5.09 -7.86
N GLU A 26 5.03 -5.61 -8.99
CA GLU A 26 3.59 -5.67 -9.22
C GLU A 26 2.93 -6.64 -8.24
N ARG A 27 3.56 -7.80 -7.99
CA ARG A 27 3.06 -8.73 -6.96
C ARG A 27 3.13 -8.14 -5.56
N CYS A 28 4.18 -7.38 -5.23
CA CYS A 28 4.25 -6.66 -3.95
C CYS A 28 3.05 -5.71 -3.81
N ALA A 29 2.79 -4.89 -4.83
CA ALA A 29 1.67 -3.96 -4.83
C ALA A 29 0.32 -4.67 -4.66
N VAL A 30 0.07 -5.73 -5.43
CA VAL A 30 -1.16 -6.52 -5.34
C VAL A 30 -1.36 -7.07 -3.93
N HIS A 31 -0.30 -7.57 -3.29
CA HIS A 31 -0.41 -8.10 -1.93
C HIS A 31 -0.57 -6.99 -0.86
N HIS A 32 -0.03 -5.79 -1.06
CA HIS A 32 -0.37 -4.63 -0.21
C HIS A 32 -1.88 -4.31 -0.30
N LEU A 33 -2.43 -4.23 -1.51
CA LEU A 33 -3.85 -3.91 -1.72
C LEU A 33 -4.77 -5.02 -1.16
N ASN A 34 -4.41 -6.28 -1.37
CA ASN A 34 -5.16 -7.42 -0.82
C ASN A 34 -5.09 -7.45 0.71
N LEU A 35 -3.92 -7.21 1.31
CA LEU A 35 -3.77 -7.12 2.76
C LEU A 35 -4.67 -6.02 3.34
N ALA A 36 -4.68 -4.83 2.73
CA ALA A 36 -5.57 -3.73 3.14
C ALA A 36 -7.05 -4.13 3.07
N ASN A 37 -7.46 -4.86 2.04
CA ASN A 37 -8.83 -5.36 1.93
C ASN A 37 -9.14 -6.36 3.05
N GLN A 38 -8.22 -7.29 3.38
CA GLN A 38 -8.44 -8.22 4.50
C GLN A 38 -8.46 -7.51 5.85
N MET A 39 -7.62 -6.49 6.05
CA MET A 39 -7.63 -5.63 7.23
C MET A 39 -8.97 -4.90 7.40
N GLU A 40 -9.58 -4.44 6.30
CA GLU A 40 -10.90 -3.78 6.31
C GLU A 40 -11.99 -4.75 6.82
N HIS A 41 -12.01 -5.97 6.29
CA HIS A 41 -12.98 -7.00 6.69
C HIS A 41 -12.76 -7.47 8.13
N ALA A 42 -11.51 -7.48 8.60
CA ALA A 42 -11.15 -7.86 9.96
C ALA A 42 -11.33 -6.73 11.00
N GLY A 43 -11.71 -5.51 10.57
CA GLY A 43 -11.88 -4.37 11.47
C GLY A 43 -10.56 -3.83 12.05
N SER A 44 -9.46 -3.92 11.29
CA SER A 44 -8.16 -3.38 11.69
C SER A 44 -8.16 -1.85 11.74
N THR A 45 -7.10 -1.26 12.28
CA THR A 45 -6.94 0.20 12.33
C THR A 45 -6.96 0.82 10.94
N LEU A 46 -7.73 1.90 10.77
CA LEU A 46 -7.84 2.61 9.50
C LEU A 46 -6.49 3.12 8.99
N GLU A 47 -5.61 3.59 9.88
CA GLU A 47 -4.27 4.09 9.54
C GLU A 47 -3.41 3.03 8.83
N THR A 48 -3.20 1.86 9.45
CA THR A 48 -2.43 0.77 8.86
C THR A 48 -3.02 0.29 7.54
N LEU A 49 -4.34 0.13 7.46
CA LEU A 49 -5.04 -0.25 6.24
C LEU A 49 -4.75 0.74 5.10
N LEU A 50 -4.84 2.04 5.39
CA LEU A 50 -4.61 3.09 4.41
C LEU A 50 -3.14 3.20 4.00
N ALA A 51 -2.21 2.93 4.92
CA ALA A 51 -0.79 2.83 4.62
C ALA A 51 -0.54 1.73 3.58
N HIS A 52 -1.15 0.55 3.71
CA HIS A 52 -1.04 -0.51 2.70
C HIS A 52 -1.71 -0.13 1.36
N ARG A 53 -2.87 0.55 1.37
CA ARG A 53 -3.48 1.07 0.13
C ARG A 53 -2.56 2.07 -0.59
N LEU A 54 -1.98 3.00 0.17
CA LEU A 54 -1.08 4.02 -0.35
C LEU A 54 0.22 3.39 -0.88
N ALA A 55 0.84 2.49 -0.14
CA ALA A 55 2.05 1.77 -0.56
C ALA A 55 1.85 0.98 -1.86
N GLY A 56 0.73 0.25 -1.98
CA GLY A 56 0.38 -0.45 -3.22
C GLY A 56 0.24 0.52 -4.40
N GLY A 57 -0.43 1.67 -4.19
CA GLY A 57 -0.54 2.71 -5.21
C GLY A 57 0.80 3.32 -5.60
N VAL A 58 1.71 3.56 -4.65
CA VAL A 58 3.07 4.09 -4.91
C VAL A 58 3.87 3.16 -5.80
N ILE A 59 3.88 1.86 -5.49
CA ILE A 59 4.61 0.87 -6.30
C ILE A 59 4.03 0.82 -7.72
N LEU A 60 2.71 0.78 -7.88
CA LEU A 60 2.06 0.74 -9.20
C LEU A 60 2.31 2.02 -9.99
N PHE A 61 2.36 3.17 -9.32
CA PHE A 61 2.67 4.46 -9.93
C PHE A 61 4.10 4.48 -10.48
N GLN A 62 5.07 4.03 -9.69
CA GLN A 62 6.47 3.98 -10.13
C GLN A 62 6.75 2.89 -11.16
N ALA A 63 5.99 1.79 -11.14
CA ALA A 63 6.08 0.71 -12.11
C ALA A 63 5.33 0.99 -13.43
N ASP A 64 4.67 2.15 -13.57
CA ASP A 64 3.78 2.48 -14.70
C ASP A 64 2.74 1.38 -14.99
N SER A 65 2.19 0.78 -13.93
CA SER A 65 1.31 -0.38 -14.05
C SER A 65 -0.13 0.04 -14.38
N PRO A 66 -0.83 -0.66 -15.29
CA PRO A 66 -2.24 -0.38 -15.60
C PRO A 66 -3.17 -0.58 -14.40
N LEU A 67 -2.73 -1.32 -13.37
CA LEU A 67 -3.50 -1.55 -12.14
C LEU A 67 -3.59 -0.32 -11.24
N LEU A 68 -2.80 0.73 -11.52
CA LEU A 68 -2.80 1.98 -10.74
C LEU A 68 -4.20 2.59 -10.63
N THR A 69 -4.99 2.55 -11.71
CA THR A 69 -6.33 3.14 -11.72
C THR A 69 -7.24 2.52 -10.65
N ASP A 70 -7.24 1.20 -10.53
CA ASP A 70 -8.07 0.49 -9.53
C ASP A 70 -7.59 0.78 -8.10
N ALA A 71 -6.27 0.89 -7.90
CA ALA A 71 -5.70 1.28 -6.62
C ALA A 71 -6.12 2.70 -6.20
N LEU A 72 -6.08 3.65 -7.14
CA LEU A 72 -6.51 5.04 -6.91
C LEU A 72 -8.00 5.13 -6.59
N VAL A 73 -8.86 4.40 -7.30
CA VAL A 73 -10.31 4.35 -6.99
C VAL A 73 -10.55 3.83 -5.58
N ASN A 74 -9.87 2.76 -5.16
CA ASN A 74 -10.02 2.20 -3.81
C ASN A 74 -9.56 3.18 -2.71
N LEU A 75 -8.47 3.92 -2.97
CA LEU A 75 -8.01 4.97 -2.06
C LEU A 75 -8.99 6.16 -2.04
N ALA A 76 -9.50 6.59 -3.19
CA ALA A 76 -10.54 7.63 -3.32
C ALA A 76 -11.81 7.29 -2.52
N MET A 77 -12.29 6.05 -2.62
CA MET A 77 -13.42 5.57 -1.83
C MET A 77 -13.15 5.62 -0.31
N SER A 78 -11.90 5.48 0.11
CA SER A 78 -11.52 5.62 1.51
C SER A 78 -11.59 7.08 1.99
N TYR A 79 -11.26 8.05 1.12
CA TYR A 79 -11.49 9.48 1.42
C TYR A 79 -12.99 9.78 1.55
N VAL A 80 -13.82 9.29 0.62
CA VAL A 80 -15.28 9.49 0.67
C VAL A 80 -15.86 8.94 1.96
N ARG A 81 -15.45 7.74 2.38
CA ARG A 81 -15.92 7.11 3.62
C ARG A 81 -15.47 7.83 4.89
N ALA A 82 -14.33 8.53 4.86
CA ALA A 82 -13.83 9.28 6.01
C ALA A 82 -14.49 10.67 6.17
N ALA A 83 -15.19 11.17 5.15
CA ALA A 83 -15.79 12.49 5.16
C ALA A 83 -16.76 12.71 6.34
N PRO A 84 -16.81 13.93 6.94
CA PRO A 84 -16.09 15.15 6.55
C PRO A 84 -14.64 15.22 7.09
N ARG A 85 -14.16 14.17 7.77
CA ARG A 85 -12.80 14.14 8.32
C ARG A 85 -11.82 13.73 7.23
N GLN A 86 -10.57 14.16 7.37
CA GLN A 86 -9.50 13.62 6.53
C GLN A 86 -9.14 12.22 7.03
N PRO A 87 -8.94 11.25 6.14
CA PRO A 87 -8.45 9.95 6.54
C PRO A 87 -7.03 10.06 7.13
N PRO A 88 -6.68 9.20 8.10
CA PRO A 88 -5.36 9.21 8.76
C PRO A 88 -4.31 8.58 7.84
N LEU A 89 -3.98 9.24 6.73
CA LEU A 89 -2.89 8.83 5.85
C LEU A 89 -1.54 9.28 6.40
N PRO A 90 -0.48 8.48 6.19
CA PRO A 90 0.89 8.93 6.43
C PRO A 90 1.15 10.24 5.70
N ARG A 91 1.81 11.19 6.38
CA ARG A 91 2.18 12.49 5.81
C ARG A 91 3.55 12.47 5.19
N GLU A 92 4.47 11.76 5.82
CA GLU A 92 5.84 11.61 5.36
C GLU A 92 6.08 10.19 4.82
N PHE A 93 6.98 10.08 3.85
CA PHE A 93 7.36 8.80 3.27
C PHE A 93 7.97 7.84 4.31
N ASP A 94 8.68 8.38 5.30
CA ASP A 94 9.26 7.59 6.39
C ASP A 94 8.18 6.96 7.29
N ASP A 95 7.08 7.67 7.54
CA ASP A 95 5.94 7.12 8.30
C ASP A 95 5.26 6.00 7.52
N LEU A 96 5.10 6.18 6.20
CA LEU A 96 4.57 5.14 5.32
C LEU A 96 5.44 3.88 5.36
N CYS A 97 6.77 4.04 5.23
CA CYS A 97 7.73 2.93 5.32
C CYS A 97 7.60 2.22 6.67
N ALA A 98 7.63 2.96 7.78
CA ALA A 98 7.56 2.39 9.12
C ALA A 98 6.29 1.56 9.35
N LEU A 99 5.14 2.01 8.83
CA LEU A 99 3.87 1.30 8.97
C LEU A 99 3.84 0.01 8.17
N VAL A 100 4.29 0.02 6.91
CA VAL A 100 4.18 -1.16 6.04
C VAL A 100 5.32 -2.16 6.25
N GLU A 101 6.50 -1.71 6.67
CA GLU A 101 7.66 -2.55 7.03
C GLU A 101 7.51 -3.18 8.42
N ALA A 102 6.45 -2.87 9.16
CA ALA A 102 6.06 -3.61 10.35
C ALA A 102 5.64 -5.08 10.03
N VAL A 103 5.28 -5.36 8.78
CA VAL A 103 5.08 -6.73 8.30
C VAL A 103 6.45 -7.37 8.04
N ASP A 104 6.74 -8.46 8.74
CA ASP A 104 8.02 -9.17 8.63
C ASP A 104 8.41 -9.46 7.17
N GLY A 105 9.63 -9.07 6.80
CA GLY A 105 10.21 -9.27 5.47
C GLY A 105 9.73 -8.31 4.38
N VAL A 106 8.88 -7.32 4.69
CA VAL A 106 8.59 -6.20 3.79
C VAL A 106 9.76 -5.23 3.79
N ARG A 107 10.27 -4.89 2.59
CA ARG A 107 11.37 -3.92 2.39
C ARG A 107 10.93 -2.83 1.40
N PHE A 108 9.90 -2.10 1.79
CA PHE A 108 9.20 -1.14 0.93
C PHE A 108 10.10 0.00 0.46
N ARG A 109 10.87 0.60 1.37
CA ARG A 109 11.80 1.69 1.02
C ARG A 109 12.83 1.23 -0.01
N GLU A 110 13.39 0.04 0.19
CA GLU A 110 14.37 -0.56 -0.71
C GLU A 110 13.78 -0.78 -2.11
N LEU A 111 12.59 -1.38 -2.19
CA LEU A 111 11.89 -1.62 -3.46
C LEU A 111 11.61 -0.31 -4.21
N VAL A 112 10.99 0.66 -3.55
CA VAL A 112 10.63 1.98 -4.14
C VAL A 112 11.87 2.74 -4.59
N THR A 113 12.96 2.68 -3.82
CA THR A 113 14.24 3.29 -4.20
C THR A 113 14.84 2.58 -5.42
N GLY A 114 14.71 1.25 -5.52
CA GLY A 114 15.19 0.46 -6.66
C GLY A 114 14.37 0.65 -7.94
N LEU A 115 13.11 1.07 -7.84
CA LEU A 115 12.24 1.41 -8.97
C LEU A 115 12.52 2.81 -9.53
N HIS A 116 13.23 3.66 -8.79
CA HIS A 116 13.58 4.99 -9.26
C HIS A 116 14.56 4.89 -10.45
N VAL A 117 14.10 5.38 -11.60
CA VAL A 117 14.95 5.67 -12.76
C VAL A 117 15.28 7.16 -12.79
N ASP A 118 16.45 7.53 -13.31
CA ASP A 118 16.90 8.92 -13.36
C ASP A 118 15.82 9.85 -13.95
N GLY A 119 15.36 10.82 -13.15
CA GLY A 119 14.35 11.81 -13.52
C GLY A 119 12.89 11.40 -13.27
N ALA A 120 12.63 10.20 -12.75
CA ALA A 120 11.32 9.81 -12.23
C ALA A 120 11.08 10.33 -10.81
N ALA A 121 9.83 10.29 -10.35
CA ALA A 121 9.47 10.68 -8.98
C ALA A 121 10.21 9.81 -7.95
N ASP A 122 10.77 10.43 -6.90
CA ASP A 122 11.25 9.68 -5.74
C ASP A 122 10.06 9.10 -4.92
N GLY A 123 10.36 8.34 -3.86
CA GLY A 123 9.32 7.71 -3.04
C GLY A 123 8.34 8.70 -2.39
N ALA A 124 8.82 9.87 -1.96
CA ALA A 124 7.98 10.90 -1.35
C ALA A 124 7.13 11.63 -2.39
N GLU A 125 7.71 11.95 -3.55
CA GLU A 125 7.01 12.53 -4.68
C GLU A 125 5.91 11.59 -5.21
N ALA A 126 6.22 10.30 -5.37
CA ALA A 126 5.24 9.29 -5.77
C ALA A 126 4.11 9.14 -4.73
N MET A 127 4.45 9.14 -3.44
CA MET A 127 3.46 9.11 -2.36
C MET A 127 2.51 10.30 -2.42
N HIS A 128 3.05 11.51 -2.57
CA HIS A 128 2.24 12.72 -2.71
C HIS A 128 1.38 12.73 -3.97
N ALA A 129 1.92 12.26 -5.10
CA ALA A 129 1.17 12.14 -6.36
C ALA A 129 -0.03 11.21 -6.21
N VAL A 130 0.19 9.99 -5.69
CA VAL A 130 -0.88 8.99 -5.50
C VAL A 130 -1.96 9.51 -4.54
N ALA A 131 -1.56 10.07 -3.39
CA ALA A 131 -2.50 10.65 -2.43
C ALA A 131 -3.27 11.84 -3.01
N GLY A 132 -2.60 12.69 -3.80
CA GLY A 132 -3.20 13.84 -4.47
C GLY A 132 -4.24 13.43 -5.52
N ILE A 133 -3.89 12.50 -6.40
CA ILE A 133 -4.79 12.01 -7.46
C ILE A 133 -6.03 11.35 -6.84
N ALA A 134 -5.84 10.44 -5.88
CA ALA A 134 -6.97 9.78 -5.22
C ALA A 134 -7.90 10.77 -4.49
N ARG A 135 -7.34 11.82 -3.88
CA ARG A 135 -8.12 12.89 -3.27
C ARG A 135 -8.94 13.67 -4.31
N SER A 136 -8.36 13.98 -5.47
CA SER A 136 -9.08 14.65 -6.56
C SER A 136 -10.22 13.81 -7.12
N MET A 137 -10.08 12.48 -7.14
CA MET A 137 -11.15 11.56 -7.58
C MET A 137 -12.30 11.44 -6.57
N ALA A 138 -12.06 11.76 -5.30
CA ALA A 138 -13.05 11.70 -4.23
C ALA A 138 -13.90 12.99 -4.11
N GLY A 139 -13.52 14.05 -4.82
CA GLY A 139 -14.12 15.39 -4.76
C GLY A 139 -15.17 15.66 -5.82
#